data_AF-A0A8K0KAH7-F1
#
_entry.id   AF-A0A8K0KAH7-F1
#
_cell.length_a   1.000
_cell.length_b   1.000
_cell.length_c   1.000
_cell.angle_alpha   90.00
_cell.angle_beta   90.00
_cell.angle_gamma   90.00
#
_symmetry.space_group_name_H-M   'P 1'
#
loop_
_entity.id
_entity.type
_entity.pdbx_description
1 polymer ?
#
loop_
_entity_poly.entity_id
_entity_poly.type
_entity_poly.pdbx_seq_one_letter_code
_entity_poly.pdbx_strand_id
1 'polypeptide(L)'
;MSTEEKGIFLSWHGEISRNGYVFSMEKEIRAYCIQDVSILRLACLRFREIFLASTGVDPFREAVTIASACMKVFRRNFLKPETLAIIPPGGYRMADRQSRKALLWLTWEEKEHAGNDTEVRILGRKMDGVHEGTVFEFHGCYFHGCPSCFPNRDEKIPNSPHETMGTRYEATEKKIAKLIRGGYDVIEMWECTFDRLVKENVILSNFIISNPLSMESPINPRDAFFGGRTNCVRLYHDADVENGEMIRYLDVCSLYPYINKYKKYPIGHPKIFVGDKCPPLQDIEGLVKCTVLPPPSLYHPVLPFRANGKLLFPLCRSCALNEQQGECKHSKSERFLTGTWVSEEVKVAVREGYEVIKMHEVWHYDRTTVYDPATGEGGLFRKYIDCFLKIKQEASGFPSWCRTADDKSKYLCSFRKRENIALDETAVQQNPGLRQLSKLMLNSF
;
A
#
# COMPACT_ATOMS: atom_id res chain seq x y z
N MET A 1 18.74 26.95 -15.20
CA MET A 1 20.08 26.72 -15.75
C MET A 1 21.04 27.59 -14.98
N SER A 2 22.07 26.99 -14.40
CA SER A 2 23.12 27.71 -13.69
C SER A 2 23.94 28.59 -14.65
N THR A 3 24.69 29.54 -14.08
CA THR A 3 25.58 30.43 -14.86
C THR A 3 26.63 29.65 -15.66
N GLU A 4 27.13 28.54 -15.10
CA GLU A 4 28.11 27.65 -15.72
C GLU A 4 27.51 26.89 -16.91
N GLU A 5 26.36 26.24 -16.71
CA GLU A 5 25.65 25.52 -17.78
C GLU A 5 25.27 26.45 -18.95
N LYS A 6 24.89 27.70 -18.63
CA LYS A 6 24.61 28.73 -19.65
C LYS A 6 25.85 29.02 -20.49
N GLY A 7 27.02 29.12 -19.87
CA GLY A 7 28.29 29.35 -20.55
C GLY A 7 28.63 28.21 -21.53
N ILE A 8 28.49 26.97 -21.08
CA ILE A 8 28.71 25.76 -21.90
C ILE A 8 27.78 25.75 -23.12
N PHE A 9 26.48 26.00 -22.89
CA PHE A 9 25.49 26.03 -23.97
C PHE A 9 25.81 27.07 -25.04
N LEU A 10 26.14 28.30 -24.63
CA LEU A 10 26.44 29.39 -25.56
C LEU A 10 27.71 29.11 -26.37
N SER A 11 28.72 28.49 -25.76
CA SER A 11 29.95 28.07 -26.44
C SER A 11 29.66 27.03 -27.53
N TRP A 12 28.93 25.96 -27.18
CA TRP A 12 28.50 24.93 -28.12
C TRP A 12 27.65 25.51 -29.26
N HIS A 13 26.66 26.34 -28.94
CA HIS A 13 25.77 26.98 -29.93
C HIS A 13 26.57 27.85 -30.91
N GLY A 14 27.53 28.63 -30.40
CA GLY A 14 28.39 29.48 -31.22
C GLY A 14 29.37 28.69 -32.11
N GLU A 15 29.80 27.50 -31.70
CA GLU A 15 30.61 26.60 -32.53
C GLU A 15 29.79 25.97 -33.67
N ILE A 16 28.62 25.40 -33.33
CA ILE A 16 27.71 24.75 -34.29
C ILE A 16 27.26 25.75 -35.36
N SER A 17 26.95 26.99 -34.94
CA SER A 17 26.58 28.09 -35.84
C SER A 17 27.71 28.48 -36.79
N ARG A 18 28.97 28.52 -36.31
CA ARG A 18 30.16 28.79 -37.15
C ARG A 18 30.43 27.69 -38.17
N ASN A 19 30.08 26.45 -37.85
CA ASN A 19 30.22 25.31 -38.75
C ASN A 19 29.10 25.22 -39.82
N GLY A 20 28.22 26.22 -39.91
CA GLY A 20 27.17 26.29 -40.93
C GLY A 20 26.05 25.27 -40.74
N TYR A 21 25.89 24.72 -39.53
CA TYR A 21 24.83 23.78 -39.24
C TYR A 21 23.45 24.48 -39.32
N VAL A 22 22.55 23.94 -40.14
CA VAL A 22 21.18 24.41 -40.29
C VAL A 22 20.26 23.46 -39.54
N PHE A 23 19.64 23.96 -38.47
CA PHE A 23 18.70 23.18 -37.67
C PHE A 23 17.47 22.78 -38.50
N SER A 24 17.14 21.49 -38.48
CA SER A 24 15.93 20.94 -39.08
C SER A 24 15.18 20.17 -38.01
N MET A 25 14.06 20.73 -37.54
CA MET A 25 13.28 20.12 -36.47
C MET A 25 12.90 18.67 -36.78
N GLU A 26 12.51 18.38 -38.02
CA GLU A 26 12.14 17.04 -38.47
C GLU A 26 13.31 16.04 -38.34
N LYS A 27 14.53 16.44 -38.73
CA LYS A 27 15.71 15.58 -38.64
C LYS A 27 16.14 15.38 -37.18
N GLU A 28 16.18 16.46 -36.41
CA GLU A 28 16.63 16.43 -35.02
C GLU A 28 15.67 15.66 -34.11
N ILE A 29 14.35 15.88 -34.24
CA ILE A 29 13.38 15.15 -33.43
C ILE A 29 13.39 13.66 -33.76
N ARG A 30 13.56 13.29 -35.04
CA ARG A 30 13.67 11.89 -35.45
C ARG A 30 14.94 11.25 -34.90
N ALA A 31 16.08 11.93 -35.00
CA ALA A 31 17.35 11.45 -34.45
C ALA A 31 17.27 11.28 -32.93
N TYR A 32 16.73 12.27 -32.23
CA TYR A 32 16.48 12.23 -30.79
C TYR A 32 15.60 11.02 -30.40
N CYS A 33 14.43 10.85 -31.04
CA CYS A 33 13.54 9.73 -30.72
C CYS A 33 14.19 8.36 -30.96
N ILE A 34 14.96 8.20 -32.04
CA ILE A 34 15.70 6.96 -32.32
C ILE A 34 16.77 6.72 -31.24
N GLN A 35 17.50 7.77 -30.86
CA GLN A 35 18.55 7.69 -29.86
C GLN A 35 17.99 7.41 -28.47
N ASP A 36 16.89 8.06 -28.08
CA ASP A 36 16.21 7.88 -26.80
C ASP A 36 15.75 6.42 -26.61
N VAL A 37 15.06 5.86 -27.62
CA VAL A 37 14.63 4.45 -27.61
C VAL A 37 15.84 3.49 -27.63
N SER A 38 16.90 3.84 -28.36
CA SER A 38 18.12 3.02 -28.41
C SER A 38 18.85 2.98 -27.07
N ILE A 39 18.97 4.13 -26.41
CA ILE A 39 19.56 4.26 -25.07
C ILE A 39 18.70 3.49 -24.06
N LEU A 40 17.38 3.65 -24.10
CA LEU A 40 16.47 2.91 -23.22
C LEU A 40 16.60 1.40 -23.40
N ARG A 41 16.65 0.91 -24.65
CA ARG A 41 16.87 -0.51 -24.95
C ARG A 41 18.19 -1.02 -24.36
N LEU A 42 19.30 -0.30 -24.60
CA LEU A 42 20.62 -0.70 -24.08
C LEU A 42 20.65 -0.66 -22.55
N ALA A 43 20.04 0.34 -21.93
CA ALA A 43 19.90 0.45 -20.48
C ALA A 43 19.07 -0.71 -19.91
N CYS A 44 17.95 -1.08 -20.54
CA CYS A 44 17.14 -2.23 -20.13
C CYS A 44 17.90 -3.56 -20.25
N LEU A 45 18.66 -3.77 -21.33
CA LEU A 45 19.50 -4.97 -21.47
C LEU A 45 20.56 -5.02 -20.37
N ARG A 46 21.25 -3.91 -20.11
CA ARG A 46 22.26 -3.84 -19.07
C ARG A 46 21.65 -4.03 -17.67
N PHE A 47 20.49 -3.45 -17.42
CA PHE A 47 19.73 -3.65 -16.18
C PHE A 47 19.36 -5.12 -15.99
N ARG A 48 18.82 -5.77 -17.03
CA ARG A 48 18.47 -7.20 -17.01
C ARG A 48 19.68 -8.07 -16.67
N GLU A 49 20.81 -7.82 -17.32
CA GLU A 49 22.06 -8.56 -17.08
C GLU A 49 22.50 -8.45 -15.61
N ILE A 50 22.59 -7.23 -15.08
CA ILE A 50 23.05 -7.00 -13.70
C ILE A 50 22.04 -7.59 -12.71
N PHE A 51 20.73 -7.41 -12.94
CA PHE A 51 19.67 -7.95 -12.08
C PHE A 51 19.72 -9.48 -12.04
N LEU A 52 19.80 -10.13 -13.20
CA LEU A 52 19.84 -11.58 -13.32
C LEU A 52 21.12 -12.13 -12.67
N ALA A 53 22.28 -11.53 -12.93
CA ALA A 53 23.54 -11.93 -12.33
C ALA A 53 23.54 -11.78 -10.79
N SER A 54 22.90 -10.74 -10.27
CA SER A 54 22.86 -10.46 -8.83
C SER A 54 21.82 -11.27 -8.07
N THR A 55 20.78 -11.78 -8.74
CA THR A 55 19.58 -12.30 -8.05
C THR A 55 19.05 -13.64 -8.57
N GLY A 56 19.43 -14.07 -9.78
CA GLY A 56 18.85 -15.25 -10.43
C GLY A 56 17.38 -15.10 -10.84
N VAL A 57 16.84 -13.89 -10.88
CA VAL A 57 15.48 -13.59 -11.37
C VAL A 57 15.58 -12.71 -12.61
N ASP A 58 14.80 -13.01 -13.65
CA ASP A 58 14.71 -12.15 -14.82
C ASP A 58 13.62 -11.08 -14.62
N PRO A 59 13.96 -9.78 -14.47
CA PRO A 59 13.00 -8.75 -14.10
C PRO A 59 11.95 -8.46 -15.17
N PHE A 60 12.18 -8.85 -16.43
CA PHE A 60 11.25 -8.59 -17.54
C PHE A 60 10.44 -9.83 -17.92
N ARG A 61 11.00 -11.03 -17.78
CA ARG A 61 10.28 -12.28 -18.08
C ARG A 61 9.38 -12.73 -16.93
N GLU A 62 9.80 -12.46 -15.69
CA GLU A 62 9.20 -13.07 -14.51
C GLU A 62 8.31 -12.14 -13.69
N ALA A 63 8.32 -10.86 -14.02
CA ALA A 63 7.62 -9.80 -13.31
C ALA A 63 7.21 -8.68 -14.29
N VAL A 64 6.13 -7.97 -13.95
CA VAL A 64 5.63 -6.81 -14.72
C VAL A 64 6.14 -5.50 -14.11
N THR A 65 6.41 -5.49 -12.80
CA THR A 65 6.86 -4.31 -12.06
C THR A 65 8.11 -4.62 -11.27
N ILE A 66 8.91 -3.58 -10.99
CA ILE A 66 10.10 -3.72 -10.15
C ILE A 66 9.78 -4.29 -8.78
N ALA A 67 8.68 -3.87 -8.15
CA ALA A 67 8.26 -4.39 -6.85
C ALA A 67 7.92 -5.87 -6.91
N SER A 68 7.26 -6.32 -7.99
CA SER A 68 7.01 -7.74 -8.21
C SER A 68 8.31 -8.54 -8.41
N ALA A 69 9.30 -7.98 -9.11
CA ALA A 69 10.62 -8.59 -9.27
C ALA A 69 11.36 -8.70 -7.93
N CYS A 70 11.44 -7.61 -7.15
CA CYS A 70 12.04 -7.57 -5.81
C CYS A 70 11.37 -8.58 -4.87
N MET A 71 10.04 -8.63 -4.85
CA MET A 71 9.26 -9.58 -4.07
C MET A 71 9.49 -11.03 -4.54
N LYS A 72 9.72 -11.26 -5.83
CA LYS A 72 10.07 -12.59 -6.36
C LYS A 72 11.46 -13.02 -5.91
N VAL A 73 12.44 -12.11 -5.92
CA VAL A 73 13.78 -12.35 -5.37
C VAL A 73 13.70 -12.71 -3.90
N PHE A 74 12.94 -11.95 -3.10
CA PHE A 74 12.74 -12.27 -1.68
C PHE A 74 12.13 -13.67 -1.49
N ARG A 75 11.00 -13.95 -2.15
CA ARG A 75 10.30 -15.23 -2.01
C ARG A 75 11.14 -16.43 -2.47
N ARG A 76 11.95 -16.27 -3.52
CA ARG A 76 12.78 -17.35 -4.07
C ARG A 76 14.03 -17.61 -3.23
N ASN A 77 14.72 -16.54 -2.81
CA ASN A 77 16.08 -16.65 -2.29
C ASN A 77 16.16 -16.49 -0.76
N PHE A 78 15.15 -15.91 -0.11
CA PHE A 78 15.26 -15.46 1.29
C PHE A 78 14.10 -15.93 2.19
N LEU A 79 12.88 -16.01 1.67
CA LEU A 79 11.70 -16.42 2.46
C LEU A 79 11.79 -17.89 2.83
N LYS A 80 11.74 -18.18 4.12
CA LYS A 80 11.67 -19.55 4.63
C LYS A 80 10.23 -20.10 4.50
N PRO A 81 10.05 -21.41 4.29
CA PRO A 81 8.74 -22.05 4.37
C PRO A 81 8.00 -21.73 5.67
N GLU A 82 6.67 -21.72 5.63
CA GLU A 82 5.79 -21.60 6.80
C GLU A 82 6.03 -20.36 7.69
N THR A 83 6.60 -19.29 7.11
CA THR A 83 6.92 -18.06 7.84
C THR A 83 5.81 -17.01 7.73
N LEU A 84 5.28 -16.79 6.53
CA LEU A 84 4.22 -15.82 6.28
C LEU A 84 2.89 -16.53 6.04
N ALA A 85 1.84 -16.10 6.75
CA ALA A 85 0.50 -16.64 6.54
C ALA A 85 -0.09 -16.20 5.20
N ILE A 86 -0.70 -17.17 4.51
CA ILE A 86 -1.56 -16.91 3.36
C ILE A 86 -2.99 -16.88 3.88
N ILE A 87 -3.68 -15.75 3.71
CA ILE A 87 -5.07 -15.61 4.14
C ILE A 87 -5.91 -16.64 3.37
N PRO A 88 -6.69 -17.50 4.05
CA PRO A 88 -7.47 -18.53 3.38
C PRO A 88 -8.59 -17.92 2.51
N PRO A 89 -9.07 -18.62 1.47
CA PRO A 89 -10.25 -18.20 0.71
C PRO A 89 -11.44 -17.94 1.66
N GLY A 90 -12.08 -16.78 1.56
CA GLY A 90 -13.16 -16.37 2.48
C GLY A 90 -12.70 -15.68 3.77
N GLY A 91 -11.39 -15.51 3.97
CA GLY A 91 -10.81 -14.87 5.15
C GLY A 91 -10.87 -15.76 6.41
N TYR A 92 -10.26 -15.30 7.51
CA TYR A 92 -10.18 -16.11 8.74
C TYR A 92 -11.51 -16.34 9.46
N ARG A 93 -12.52 -15.50 9.17
CA ARG A 93 -13.87 -15.65 9.73
C ARG A 93 -14.82 -16.44 8.83
N MET A 94 -14.35 -16.94 7.68
CA MET A 94 -15.16 -17.70 6.71
C MET A 94 -16.54 -17.06 6.53
N ALA A 95 -16.55 -15.75 6.24
CA ALA A 95 -17.81 -15.00 6.18
C ALA A 95 -18.70 -15.57 5.09
N ASP A 96 -20.03 -15.54 5.31
CA ASP A 96 -21.03 -15.88 4.30
C ASP A 96 -20.69 -15.18 2.98
N ARG A 97 -21.02 -15.81 1.85
CA ARG A 97 -20.68 -15.32 0.51
C ARG A 97 -21.37 -14.00 0.15
N GLN A 98 -22.27 -13.50 1.02
CA GLN A 98 -22.97 -12.26 0.83
C GLN A 98 -22.00 -11.07 0.96
N SER A 99 -21.94 -10.25 -0.09
CA SER A 99 -21.04 -9.11 -0.15
C SER A 99 -21.42 -8.05 0.88
N ARG A 100 -20.43 -7.50 1.61
CA ARG A 100 -20.64 -6.33 2.48
C ARG A 100 -21.25 -5.16 1.71
N LYS A 101 -20.83 -4.96 0.46
CA LYS A 101 -21.37 -3.90 -0.40
C LYS A 101 -22.84 -4.17 -0.72
N ALA A 102 -23.22 -5.44 -0.92
CA ALA A 102 -24.62 -5.82 -1.09
C ALA A 102 -25.44 -5.50 0.15
N LEU A 103 -24.99 -5.89 1.35
CA LEU A 103 -25.69 -5.58 2.60
C LEU A 103 -25.86 -4.07 2.82
N LEU A 104 -24.79 -3.29 2.64
CA LEU A 104 -24.86 -1.84 2.80
C LEU A 104 -25.77 -1.17 1.77
N TRP A 105 -25.77 -1.67 0.53
CA TRP A 105 -26.69 -1.23 -0.50
C TRP A 105 -28.14 -1.58 -0.11
N LEU A 106 -28.41 -2.82 0.29
CA LEU A 106 -29.75 -3.24 0.73
C LEU A 106 -30.25 -2.43 1.92
N THR A 107 -29.42 -2.17 2.94
CA THR A 107 -29.81 -1.31 4.09
C THR A 107 -29.97 0.16 3.69
N TRP A 108 -29.36 0.60 2.59
CA TRP A 108 -29.62 1.92 2.00
C TRP A 108 -30.96 1.93 1.27
N GLU A 109 -31.25 0.93 0.45
CA GLU A 109 -32.53 0.77 -0.25
C GLU A 109 -33.70 0.55 0.72
N GLU A 110 -33.48 -0.11 1.87
CA GLU A 110 -34.49 -0.29 2.92
C GLU A 110 -35.03 1.04 3.47
N LYS A 111 -34.24 2.11 3.43
CA LYS A 111 -34.71 3.45 3.82
C LYS A 111 -35.71 4.03 2.83
N GLU A 112 -35.59 3.64 1.56
CA GLU A 112 -36.46 4.07 0.47
C GLU A 112 -37.67 3.12 0.31
N HIS A 113 -37.54 1.83 0.67
CA HIS A 113 -38.50 0.77 0.37
C HIS A 113 -39.04 -0.04 1.57
N ALA A 114 -38.74 0.29 2.83
CA ALA A 114 -39.35 -0.29 4.03
C ALA A 114 -39.35 -1.84 4.16
N GLY A 115 -38.16 -2.44 4.34
CA GLY A 115 -37.97 -3.76 4.97
C GLY A 115 -37.49 -4.88 4.04
N ASN A 116 -36.44 -5.63 4.40
CA ASN A 116 -36.04 -6.81 3.64
C ASN A 116 -36.13 -8.07 4.49
N ASP A 117 -36.72 -9.12 3.91
CA ASP A 117 -36.45 -10.48 4.34
C ASP A 117 -35.11 -10.91 3.74
N THR A 118 -34.04 -10.77 4.52
CA THR A 118 -32.76 -11.40 4.18
C THR A 118 -32.93 -12.91 4.36
N GLU A 119 -32.53 -13.71 3.35
CA GLU A 119 -32.65 -15.18 3.28
C GLU A 119 -33.88 -15.80 2.59
N VAL A 120 -34.52 -15.11 1.64
CA VAL A 120 -35.55 -15.73 0.79
C VAL A 120 -34.92 -16.56 -0.34
N ARG A 121 -35.41 -17.80 -0.53
CA ARG A 121 -35.07 -18.63 -1.69
C ARG A 121 -36.18 -18.59 -2.75
N ILE A 122 -35.89 -17.96 -3.88
CA ILE A 122 -36.79 -17.91 -5.03
C ILE A 122 -36.26 -18.87 -6.11
N LEU A 123 -37.12 -19.76 -6.60
CA LEU A 123 -36.81 -20.73 -7.66
C LEU A 123 -35.55 -21.58 -7.37
N GLY A 124 -35.34 -21.93 -6.10
CA GLY A 124 -34.24 -22.77 -5.61
C GLY A 124 -32.91 -22.04 -5.39
N ARG A 125 -32.85 -20.70 -5.49
CA ARG A 125 -31.63 -19.89 -5.29
C ARG A 125 -31.83 -18.87 -4.16
N LYS A 126 -30.78 -18.61 -3.37
CA LYS A 126 -30.75 -17.52 -2.36
C LYS A 126 -30.67 -16.19 -3.10
N MET A 127 -31.58 -15.27 -2.81
CA MET A 127 -31.56 -13.89 -3.31
C MET A 127 -30.80 -12.99 -2.33
N ASP A 128 -30.30 -11.84 -2.80
CA ASP A 128 -29.61 -10.89 -1.92
C ASP A 128 -30.60 -10.14 -1.01
N GLY A 129 -31.74 -9.69 -1.56
CA GLY A 129 -32.86 -9.10 -0.81
C GLY A 129 -34.20 -9.25 -1.54
N VAL A 130 -35.31 -9.25 -0.79
CA VAL A 130 -36.68 -9.32 -1.34
C VAL A 130 -37.59 -8.43 -0.50
N HIS A 131 -38.38 -7.59 -1.18
CA HIS A 131 -39.41 -6.76 -0.57
C HIS A 131 -40.63 -6.63 -1.50
N GLU A 132 -41.84 -6.89 -0.99
CA GLU A 132 -43.13 -6.70 -1.71
C GLU A 132 -43.18 -7.23 -3.16
N GLY A 133 -42.54 -8.38 -3.43
CA GLY A 133 -42.51 -8.98 -4.77
C GLY A 133 -41.40 -8.45 -5.69
N THR A 134 -40.64 -7.45 -5.24
CA THR A 134 -39.40 -6.97 -5.87
C THR A 134 -38.19 -7.71 -5.31
N VAL A 135 -37.31 -8.16 -6.19
CA VAL A 135 -36.07 -8.86 -5.89
C VAL A 135 -34.89 -7.93 -6.12
N PHE A 136 -34.03 -7.80 -5.11
CA PHE A 136 -32.81 -7.01 -5.17
C PHE A 136 -31.61 -7.94 -5.38
N GLU A 137 -30.80 -7.66 -6.39
CA GLU A 137 -29.66 -8.48 -6.79
C GLU A 137 -28.40 -7.63 -6.92
N PHE A 138 -27.37 -7.96 -6.13
CA PHE A 138 -26.11 -7.23 -6.13
C PHE A 138 -25.01 -8.04 -6.84
N HIS A 139 -24.56 -7.51 -7.97
CA HIS A 139 -23.59 -8.16 -8.83
C HIS A 139 -22.17 -7.73 -8.51
N GLY A 140 -21.48 -8.51 -7.68
CA GLY A 140 -20.02 -8.39 -7.52
C GLY A 140 -19.31 -8.55 -8.87
N CYS A 141 -18.57 -7.54 -9.33
CA CYS A 141 -18.19 -7.41 -10.73
C CYS A 141 -17.35 -8.59 -11.24
N TYR A 142 -16.42 -9.08 -10.42
CA TYR A 142 -15.57 -10.23 -10.76
C TYR A 142 -16.36 -11.54 -10.81
N PHE A 143 -17.27 -11.76 -9.87
CA PHE A 143 -18.01 -13.01 -9.73
C PHE A 143 -19.16 -13.15 -10.73
N HIS A 144 -19.72 -12.02 -11.16
CA HIS A 144 -20.86 -11.97 -12.07
C HIS A 144 -20.48 -11.51 -13.49
N GLY A 145 -19.20 -11.25 -13.75
CA GLY A 145 -18.70 -10.96 -15.11
C GLY A 145 -19.13 -9.58 -15.64
N CYS A 146 -18.95 -8.52 -14.86
CA CYS A 146 -19.37 -7.17 -15.24
C CYS A 146 -18.78 -6.73 -16.60
N PRO A 147 -19.63 -6.41 -17.60
CA PRO A 147 -19.15 -6.01 -18.94
C PRO A 147 -18.34 -4.71 -18.94
N SER A 148 -18.65 -3.78 -18.04
CA SER A 148 -17.95 -2.50 -17.94
C SER A 148 -16.57 -2.63 -17.30
N CYS A 149 -16.38 -3.55 -16.35
CA CYS A 149 -15.10 -3.76 -15.68
C CYS A 149 -14.18 -4.73 -16.41
N PHE A 150 -14.73 -5.68 -17.16
CA PHE A 150 -13.99 -6.75 -17.81
C PHE A 150 -14.32 -6.81 -19.31
N PRO A 151 -13.74 -5.91 -20.13
CA PRO A 151 -14.00 -5.86 -21.57
C PRO A 151 -13.45 -7.09 -22.32
N ASN A 152 -12.38 -7.70 -21.82
CA ASN A 152 -11.82 -8.95 -22.36
C ASN A 152 -12.51 -10.14 -21.67
N ARG A 153 -13.40 -10.83 -22.40
CA ARG A 153 -14.38 -11.74 -21.78
C ARG A 153 -14.10 -13.22 -21.99
N ASP A 154 -13.24 -13.58 -22.93
CA ASP A 154 -13.02 -14.97 -23.34
C ASP A 154 -11.79 -15.62 -22.69
N GLU A 155 -10.99 -14.83 -21.95
CA GLU A 155 -9.85 -15.37 -21.22
C GLU A 155 -10.30 -16.24 -20.03
N LYS A 156 -9.61 -17.36 -19.86
CA LYS A 156 -9.82 -18.25 -18.70
C LYS A 156 -9.38 -17.55 -17.43
N ILE A 157 -10.19 -17.68 -16.40
CA ILE A 157 -9.90 -17.09 -15.10
C ILE A 157 -8.80 -17.91 -14.40
N PRO A 158 -7.69 -17.30 -13.93
CA PRO A 158 -6.54 -18.03 -13.37
C PRO A 158 -6.89 -18.98 -12.21
N ASN A 159 -7.88 -18.60 -11.39
CA ASN A 159 -8.33 -19.38 -10.23
C ASN A 159 -9.56 -20.26 -10.52
N SER A 160 -10.11 -20.17 -11.73
CA SER A 160 -11.26 -20.97 -12.21
C SER A 160 -11.10 -21.27 -13.71
N PRO A 161 -10.23 -22.24 -14.09
CA PRO A 161 -9.85 -22.44 -15.50
C PRO A 161 -11.01 -22.89 -16.42
N HIS A 162 -12.15 -23.25 -15.85
CA HIS A 162 -13.38 -23.64 -16.57
C HIS A 162 -14.33 -22.47 -16.81
N GLU A 163 -14.04 -21.30 -16.27
CA GLU A 163 -14.88 -20.11 -16.37
C GLU A 163 -14.15 -18.98 -17.11
N THR A 164 -14.92 -18.18 -17.82
CA THR A 164 -14.53 -16.88 -18.37
C THR A 164 -15.46 -15.80 -17.83
N MET A 165 -15.07 -14.52 -17.93
CA MET A 165 -15.97 -13.41 -17.57
C MET A 165 -17.24 -13.40 -18.43
N GLY A 166 -17.13 -13.84 -19.69
CA GLY A 166 -18.27 -14.11 -20.56
C GLY A 166 -19.26 -15.11 -19.96
N THR A 167 -18.78 -16.29 -19.57
CA THR A 167 -19.63 -17.35 -19.00
C THR A 167 -20.29 -16.94 -17.67
N ARG A 168 -19.59 -16.16 -16.84
CA ARG A 168 -20.16 -15.62 -15.58
C ARG A 168 -21.28 -14.63 -15.82
N TYR A 169 -21.10 -13.74 -16.80
CA TYR A 169 -22.14 -12.80 -17.20
C TYR A 169 -23.36 -13.51 -17.76
N GLU A 170 -23.18 -14.48 -18.66
CA GLU A 170 -24.29 -15.26 -19.20
C GLU A 170 -25.07 -16.01 -18.10
N ALA A 171 -24.37 -16.53 -17.09
CA ALA A 171 -25.03 -17.17 -15.95
C ALA A 171 -25.85 -16.16 -15.12
N THR A 172 -25.35 -14.92 -14.99
CA THR A 172 -26.04 -13.81 -14.32
C THR A 172 -27.30 -13.43 -15.10
N GLU A 173 -27.20 -13.15 -16.39
CA GLU A 173 -28.35 -12.84 -17.27
C GLU A 173 -29.40 -13.95 -17.28
N LYS A 174 -28.97 -15.23 -17.33
CA LYS A 174 -29.88 -16.39 -17.24
C LYS A 174 -30.63 -16.44 -15.90
N LYS A 175 -29.98 -16.04 -14.80
CA LYS A 175 -30.62 -15.94 -13.47
C LYS A 175 -31.68 -14.85 -13.47
N ILE A 176 -31.34 -13.65 -13.92
CA ILE A 176 -32.23 -12.49 -13.96
C ILE A 176 -33.44 -12.74 -14.87
N ALA A 177 -33.22 -13.24 -16.09
CA ALA A 177 -34.30 -13.60 -17.00
C ALA A 177 -35.24 -14.67 -16.43
N LYS A 178 -34.74 -15.58 -15.57
CA LYS A 178 -35.58 -16.57 -14.88
C LYS A 178 -36.46 -15.93 -13.82
N LEU A 179 -35.97 -14.93 -13.09
CA LEU A 179 -36.74 -14.19 -12.09
C LEU A 179 -37.84 -13.36 -12.76
N ILE A 180 -37.51 -12.61 -13.81
CA ILE A 180 -38.49 -11.80 -14.56
C ILE A 180 -39.59 -12.69 -15.15
N ARG A 181 -39.24 -13.82 -15.79
CA ARG A 181 -40.25 -14.79 -16.28
C ARG A 181 -41.09 -15.41 -15.17
N GLY A 182 -40.58 -15.43 -13.94
CA GLY A 182 -41.30 -15.88 -12.75
C GLY A 182 -42.30 -14.86 -12.21
N GLY A 183 -42.41 -13.67 -12.84
CA GLY A 183 -43.32 -12.60 -12.43
C GLY A 183 -42.78 -11.68 -11.34
N TYR A 184 -41.46 -11.67 -11.11
CA TYR A 184 -40.82 -10.80 -10.12
C TYR A 184 -40.25 -9.56 -10.80
N ASP A 185 -40.40 -8.41 -10.17
CA ASP A 185 -39.65 -7.20 -10.52
C ASP A 185 -38.23 -7.33 -9.96
N VAL A 186 -37.21 -6.98 -10.74
CA VAL A 186 -35.80 -7.17 -10.33
C VAL A 186 -35.05 -5.84 -10.38
N ILE A 187 -34.49 -5.44 -9.24
CA ILE A 187 -33.61 -4.27 -9.12
C ILE A 187 -32.17 -4.78 -9.00
N GLU A 188 -31.33 -4.35 -9.94
CA GLU A 188 -29.95 -4.81 -10.03
C GLU A 188 -28.97 -3.70 -9.68
N MET A 189 -27.92 -4.05 -8.93
CA MET A 189 -26.82 -3.14 -8.61
C MET A 189 -25.47 -3.80 -8.88
N TRP A 190 -24.72 -3.23 -9.82
CA TRP A 190 -23.33 -3.64 -10.08
C TRP A 190 -22.38 -3.02 -9.06
N GLU A 191 -21.39 -3.79 -8.60
CA GLU A 191 -20.41 -3.33 -7.62
C GLU A 191 -19.69 -2.05 -8.04
N CYS A 192 -19.29 -1.92 -9.31
CA CYS A 192 -18.63 -0.72 -9.80
C CYS A 192 -19.55 0.50 -9.84
N THR A 193 -20.84 0.29 -10.08
CA THR A 193 -21.85 1.35 -10.04
C THR A 193 -22.05 1.83 -8.61
N PHE A 194 -22.18 0.90 -7.67
CA PHE A 194 -22.27 1.22 -6.25
C PHE A 194 -21.03 1.98 -5.76
N ASP A 195 -19.82 1.50 -6.10
CA ASP A 195 -18.57 2.18 -5.74
C ASP A 195 -18.48 3.61 -6.28
N ARG A 196 -19.04 3.86 -7.47
CA ARG A 196 -19.12 5.20 -8.06
C ARG A 196 -20.13 6.07 -7.31
N LEU A 197 -21.32 5.53 -7.01
CA LEU A 197 -22.35 6.22 -6.22
C LEU A 197 -21.82 6.63 -4.84
N VAL A 198 -21.08 5.75 -4.16
CA VAL A 198 -20.47 6.06 -2.85
C VAL A 198 -19.47 7.21 -2.94
N LYS A 199 -18.75 7.35 -4.06
CA LYS A 199 -17.82 8.46 -4.27
C LYS A 199 -18.52 9.77 -4.59
N GLU A 200 -19.60 9.71 -5.36
CA GLU A 200 -20.33 10.89 -5.85
C GLU A 200 -21.35 11.41 -4.82
N ASN A 201 -21.88 10.54 -3.96
CA ASN A 201 -22.92 10.87 -2.98
C ASN A 201 -22.36 10.91 -1.55
N VAL A 202 -22.16 12.14 -1.04
CA VAL A 202 -21.66 12.41 0.31
C VAL A 202 -22.56 11.81 1.41
N ILE A 203 -23.88 11.82 1.22
CA ILE A 203 -24.85 11.30 2.19
C ILE A 203 -24.69 9.77 2.32
N LEU A 204 -24.62 9.07 1.19
CA LEU A 204 -24.39 7.62 1.15
C LEU A 204 -23.03 7.25 1.75
N SER A 205 -21.98 8.01 1.42
CA SER A 205 -20.64 7.83 2.00
C SER A 205 -20.67 7.93 3.53
N ASN A 206 -21.30 8.99 4.05
CA ASN A 206 -21.45 9.19 5.49
C ASN A 206 -22.30 8.10 6.15
N PHE A 207 -23.36 7.63 5.50
CA PHE A 207 -24.17 6.51 5.97
C PHE A 207 -23.34 5.23 6.09
N ILE A 208 -22.57 4.87 5.06
CA ILE A 208 -21.73 3.67 5.08
C ILE A 208 -20.69 3.72 6.21
N ILE A 209 -20.03 4.87 6.39
CA ILE A 209 -18.99 5.04 7.42
C ILE A 209 -19.57 4.92 8.84
N SER A 210 -20.81 5.39 9.04
CA SER A 210 -21.49 5.37 10.35
C SER A 210 -22.30 4.09 10.61
N ASN A 211 -22.54 3.25 9.60
CA ASN A 211 -23.37 2.05 9.73
C ASN A 211 -22.67 0.95 10.56
N PRO A 212 -23.35 0.34 11.55
CA PRO A 212 -22.82 -0.79 12.34
C PRO A 212 -22.31 -1.98 11.51
N LEU A 213 -22.93 -2.28 10.36
CA LEU A 213 -22.49 -3.36 9.46
C LEU A 213 -21.07 -3.13 8.91
N SER A 214 -20.66 -1.87 8.75
CA SER A 214 -19.27 -1.51 8.41
C SER A 214 -18.32 -1.74 9.59
N MET A 215 -18.80 -1.56 10.82
CA MET A 215 -18.00 -1.70 12.04
C MET A 215 -17.78 -3.17 12.44
N GLU A 216 -18.73 -4.06 12.17
CA GLU A 216 -18.68 -5.48 12.57
C GLU A 216 -18.05 -6.42 11.53
N SER A 217 -17.70 -5.88 10.34
CA SER A 217 -17.07 -6.66 9.29
C SER A 217 -15.70 -7.23 9.72
N PRO A 218 -15.32 -8.42 9.21
CA PRO A 218 -13.97 -8.95 9.39
C PRO A 218 -12.89 -7.95 9.00
N ILE A 219 -11.72 -8.04 9.64
CA ILE A 219 -10.56 -7.23 9.27
C ILE A 219 -10.16 -7.52 7.83
N ASN A 220 -10.00 -6.45 7.04
CA ASN A 220 -9.21 -6.47 5.82
C ASN A 220 -7.85 -5.84 6.12
N PRO A 221 -6.73 -6.58 6.06
CA PRO A 221 -5.40 -6.03 6.35
C PRO A 221 -5.00 -4.82 5.51
N ARG A 222 -5.59 -4.66 4.31
CA ARG A 222 -5.36 -3.49 3.46
C ARG A 222 -5.86 -2.19 4.08
N ASP A 223 -6.85 -2.26 4.97
CA ASP A 223 -7.39 -1.09 5.65
C ASP A 223 -6.34 -0.48 6.60
N ALA A 224 -5.48 -1.32 7.19
CA ALA A 224 -4.34 -0.91 8.03
C ALA A 224 -3.08 -0.53 7.25
N PHE A 225 -3.07 -0.68 5.91
CA PHE A 225 -1.90 -0.40 5.10
C PHE A 225 -1.86 1.07 4.67
N PHE A 226 -1.12 1.91 5.40
CA PHE A 226 -0.98 3.34 5.11
C PHE A 226 0.38 3.68 4.52
N GLY A 227 0.44 4.79 3.79
CA GLY A 227 1.70 5.32 3.24
C GLY A 227 2.51 6.12 4.28
N GLY A 228 3.56 6.79 3.81
CA GLY A 228 4.32 7.71 4.66
C GLY A 228 3.49 8.90 5.14
N ARG A 229 3.84 9.42 6.31
CA ARG A 229 3.25 10.65 6.86
C ARG A 229 3.88 11.86 6.16
N THR A 230 3.05 12.60 5.43
CA THR A 230 3.39 13.95 4.94
C THR A 230 2.52 14.93 5.68
N ASN A 231 3.12 15.79 6.50
CA ASN A 231 2.41 16.80 7.29
C ASN A 231 3.13 18.14 7.16
N CYS A 232 2.42 19.16 6.69
CA CYS A 232 2.95 20.52 6.57
C CYS A 232 2.35 21.37 7.69
N VAL A 233 3.20 21.83 8.61
CA VAL A 233 2.78 22.72 9.71
C VAL A 233 2.79 24.19 9.27
N ARG A 234 3.78 24.56 8.44
CA ARG A 234 3.97 25.91 7.93
C ARG A 234 4.43 25.80 6.48
N LEU A 235 3.73 26.49 5.57
CA LEU A 235 4.01 26.46 4.12
C LEU A 235 5.28 27.24 3.75
N TYR A 236 5.54 28.33 4.46
CA TYR A 236 6.70 29.18 4.26
C TYR A 236 7.18 29.76 5.58
N HIS A 237 8.48 29.70 5.82
CA HIS A 237 9.16 30.33 6.94
C HIS A 237 10.40 31.03 6.42
N ASP A 238 10.48 32.34 6.61
CA ASP A 238 11.69 33.09 6.36
C ASP A 238 12.51 33.10 7.64
N ALA A 239 13.72 32.54 7.60
CA ALA A 239 14.54 32.43 8.79
C ALA A 239 15.19 33.77 9.10
N ASP A 240 15.06 34.23 10.33
CA ASP A 240 15.74 35.43 10.81
C ASP A 240 17.23 35.17 11.04
N VAL A 241 17.98 35.16 9.94
CA VAL A 241 19.43 34.90 9.94
C VAL A 241 20.19 35.97 10.73
N GLU A 242 19.68 37.21 10.76
CA GLU A 242 20.28 38.33 11.49
C GLU A 242 20.25 38.08 13.01
N ASN A 243 19.16 37.51 13.52
CA ASN A 243 19.02 37.10 14.93
C ASN A 243 19.47 35.66 15.21
N GLY A 244 20.17 35.02 14.26
CA GLY A 244 20.76 33.70 14.43
C GLY A 244 19.79 32.52 14.32
N GLU A 245 18.59 32.73 13.76
CA GLU A 245 17.68 31.65 13.45
C GLU A 245 18.25 30.75 12.34
N MET A 246 18.12 29.43 12.49
CA MET A 246 18.60 28.46 11.52
C MET A 246 17.53 27.39 11.25
N ILE A 247 17.37 27.04 9.97
CA ILE A 247 16.56 25.88 9.56
C ILE A 247 17.47 24.64 9.52
N ARG A 248 17.11 23.62 10.29
CA ARG A 248 17.81 22.33 10.30
C ARG A 248 17.01 21.28 9.53
N TYR A 249 17.72 20.51 8.69
CA TYR A 249 17.15 19.38 7.96
C TYR A 249 17.67 18.07 8.56
N LEU A 250 16.75 17.17 8.90
CA LEU A 250 17.04 15.83 9.40
C LEU A 250 16.44 14.82 8.43
N ASP A 251 17.26 13.91 7.92
CA ASP A 251 16.83 12.83 7.04
C ASP A 251 17.24 11.47 7.63
N VAL A 252 16.32 10.51 7.59
CA VAL A 252 16.62 9.14 8.00
C VAL A 252 17.11 8.38 6.78
N CYS A 253 18.42 8.17 6.72
CA CYS A 253 19.08 7.38 5.69
C CYS A 253 18.49 5.96 5.60
N SER A 254 17.68 5.68 4.57
CA SER A 254 17.08 4.36 4.31
C SER A 254 16.13 3.88 5.42
N LEU A 255 15.15 4.73 5.79
CA LEU A 255 14.13 4.44 6.81
C LEU A 255 13.50 3.04 6.66
N TYR A 256 12.88 2.71 5.52
CA TYR A 256 12.20 1.41 5.37
C TYR A 256 13.16 0.20 5.43
N PRO A 257 14.32 0.20 4.77
CA PRO A 257 15.34 -0.83 4.98
C PRO A 257 15.76 -1.02 6.45
N TYR A 258 15.92 0.07 7.19
CA TYR A 258 16.22 0.02 8.61
C TYR A 258 15.10 -0.66 9.41
N ILE A 259 13.84 -0.30 9.14
CA ILE A 259 12.68 -0.93 9.77
C ILE A 259 12.62 -2.42 9.43
N ASN A 260 12.77 -2.78 8.16
CA ASN A 260 12.77 -4.17 7.68
C ASN A 260 13.84 -5.05 8.34
N LYS A 261 15.01 -4.48 8.64
CA LYS A 261 16.09 -5.21 9.31
C LYS A 261 15.89 -5.32 10.82
N TYR A 262 15.61 -4.21 11.49
CA TYR A 262 15.75 -4.12 12.96
C TYR A 262 14.43 -4.19 13.73
N LYS A 263 13.27 -4.10 13.08
CA LYS A 263 11.98 -4.09 13.78
C LYS A 263 11.31 -5.45 13.78
N LYS A 264 10.35 -5.58 14.69
CA LYS A 264 9.58 -6.80 14.97
C LYS A 264 8.52 -7.01 13.89
N TYR A 265 8.41 -8.24 13.39
CA TYR A 265 7.39 -8.64 12.41
C TYR A 265 6.59 -9.86 12.91
N PRO A 266 5.28 -9.91 12.67
CA PRO A 266 4.47 -11.10 12.93
C PRO A 266 4.80 -12.23 11.94
N ILE A 267 4.75 -13.47 12.41
CA ILE A 267 4.95 -14.68 11.58
C ILE A 267 3.88 -15.74 11.89
N GLY A 268 3.60 -16.61 10.91
CA GLY A 268 2.54 -17.61 11.01
C GLY A 268 1.14 -17.02 10.89
N HIS A 269 0.12 -17.80 11.24
CA HIS A 269 -1.28 -17.38 11.21
C HIS A 269 -1.69 -16.68 12.52
N PRO A 270 -2.56 -15.67 12.47
CA PRO A 270 -3.09 -15.03 13.66
C PRO A 270 -4.21 -15.85 14.31
N LYS A 271 -4.37 -15.68 15.63
CA LYS A 271 -5.59 -15.96 16.36
C LYS A 271 -6.56 -14.79 16.20
N ILE A 272 -7.83 -15.11 15.92
CA ILE A 272 -8.87 -14.10 15.71
C ILE A 272 -9.71 -13.96 16.98
N PHE A 273 -9.81 -12.74 17.48
CA PHE A 273 -10.70 -12.39 18.59
C PHE A 273 -11.71 -11.36 18.12
N VAL A 274 -12.97 -11.47 18.57
CA VAL A 274 -14.08 -10.62 18.12
C VAL A 274 -14.86 -10.13 19.34
N GLY A 275 -15.21 -8.84 19.33
CA GLY A 275 -16.00 -8.19 20.37
C GLY A 275 -15.40 -8.37 21.77
N ASP A 276 -16.20 -8.79 22.73
CA ASP A 276 -15.81 -8.89 24.15
C ASP A 276 -14.74 -9.95 24.43
N LYS A 277 -14.44 -10.81 23.46
CA LYS A 277 -13.35 -11.80 23.55
C LYS A 277 -11.98 -11.20 23.21
N CYS A 278 -11.92 -9.94 22.78
CA CYS A 278 -10.65 -9.28 22.46
C CYS A 278 -9.79 -9.13 23.73
N PRO A 279 -8.51 -9.52 23.68
CA PRO A 279 -7.61 -9.33 24.82
C PRO A 279 -7.30 -7.84 25.06
N PRO A 280 -6.74 -7.47 26.23
CA PRO A 280 -6.28 -6.12 26.50
C PRO A 280 -5.28 -5.63 25.45
N LEU A 281 -5.32 -4.34 25.11
CA LEU A 281 -4.52 -3.75 24.02
C LEU A 281 -3.01 -4.05 24.15
N GLN A 282 -2.50 -4.05 25.38
CA GLN A 282 -1.07 -4.22 25.64
C GLN A 282 -0.56 -5.62 25.24
N ASP A 283 -1.43 -6.62 25.29
CA ASP A 283 -1.12 -8.01 25.00
C ASP A 283 -1.30 -8.35 23.50
N ILE A 284 -1.73 -7.37 22.69
CA ILE A 284 -1.98 -7.58 21.26
C ILE A 284 -0.71 -7.36 20.44
N GLU A 285 -0.41 -8.32 19.57
CA GLU A 285 0.62 -8.24 18.55
C GLU A 285 -0.02 -8.49 17.18
N GLY A 286 -0.16 -7.48 16.34
CA GLY A 286 -0.78 -7.61 15.02
C GLY A 286 -1.73 -6.46 14.66
N LEU A 287 -2.91 -6.80 14.14
CA LEU A 287 -3.90 -5.82 13.66
C LEU A 287 -5.07 -5.68 14.62
N VAL A 288 -5.53 -4.45 14.80
CA VAL A 288 -6.66 -4.12 15.67
C VAL A 288 -7.66 -3.30 14.87
N LYS A 289 -8.92 -3.77 14.83
CA LYS A 289 -10.06 -2.98 14.41
C LYS A 289 -10.77 -2.45 15.66
N CYS A 290 -10.75 -1.15 15.85
CA CYS A 290 -11.34 -0.52 17.04
C CYS A 290 -11.97 0.83 16.72
N THR A 291 -12.78 1.31 17.67
CA THR A 291 -13.24 2.68 17.75
C THR A 291 -12.46 3.38 18.85
N VAL A 292 -11.90 4.55 18.54
CA VAL A 292 -11.12 5.37 19.46
C VAL A 292 -11.69 6.79 19.53
N LEU A 293 -11.54 7.42 20.69
CA LEU A 293 -11.77 8.84 20.90
C LEU A 293 -10.40 9.55 20.96
N PRO A 294 -10.06 10.40 19.98
CA PRO A 294 -8.85 11.20 20.06
C PRO A 294 -8.92 12.25 21.18
N PRO A 295 -7.77 12.73 21.71
CA PRO A 295 -7.74 13.88 22.61
C PRO A 295 -8.24 15.15 21.89
N PRO A 296 -8.75 16.16 22.63
CA PRO A 296 -9.30 17.38 22.03
C PRO A 296 -8.26 18.21 21.28
N SER A 297 -6.98 18.11 21.67
CA SER A 297 -5.87 18.81 21.04
C SER A 297 -4.61 17.94 21.11
N LEU A 298 -3.89 17.86 19.99
CA LEU A 298 -2.61 17.18 19.87
C LEU A 298 -1.87 17.75 18.66
N TYR A 299 -0.63 18.22 18.87
CA TYR A 299 0.15 18.89 17.82
C TYR A 299 0.48 17.95 16.65
N HIS A 300 0.72 16.67 16.94
CA HIS A 300 0.93 15.62 15.96
C HIS A 300 -0.04 14.47 16.19
N PRO A 301 -1.26 14.52 15.62
CA PRO A 301 -2.19 13.41 15.72
C PRO A 301 -1.57 12.11 15.22
N VAL A 302 -1.87 11.00 15.89
CA VAL A 302 -1.14 9.74 15.73
C VAL A 302 -1.76 8.86 14.65
N LEU A 303 -3.05 8.60 14.75
CA LEU A 303 -3.70 7.58 13.93
C LEU A 303 -4.06 8.10 12.53
N PRO A 304 -3.67 7.38 11.47
CA PRO A 304 -4.09 7.69 10.12
C PRO A 304 -5.58 7.40 9.93
N PHE A 305 -6.25 8.24 9.16
CA PHE A 305 -7.67 8.10 8.80
C PHE A 305 -7.87 8.50 7.34
N ARG A 306 -8.62 7.67 6.59
CA ARG A 306 -8.99 8.01 5.21
C ARG A 306 -10.34 8.69 5.19
N ALA A 307 -10.38 9.91 4.65
CA ALA A 307 -11.61 10.68 4.44
C ALA A 307 -11.54 11.31 3.04
N ASN A 308 -12.66 11.26 2.30
CA ASN A 308 -12.79 11.91 0.98
C ASN A 308 -11.64 11.59 0.00
N GLY A 309 -11.16 10.35 -0.01
CA GLY A 309 -10.05 9.91 -0.86
C GLY A 309 -8.65 10.39 -0.43
N LYS A 310 -8.52 11.09 0.71
CA LYS A 310 -7.26 11.60 1.26
C LYS A 310 -6.85 10.83 2.50
N LEU A 311 -5.54 10.70 2.72
CA LEU A 311 -4.97 10.23 3.99
C LEU A 311 -4.76 11.43 4.91
N LEU A 312 -5.44 11.44 6.04
CA LEU A 312 -5.38 12.50 7.05
C LEU A 312 -4.96 11.92 8.41
N PHE A 313 -4.59 12.80 9.33
CA PHE A 313 -4.36 12.48 10.73
C PHE A 313 -5.26 13.38 11.61
N PRO A 314 -6.59 13.14 11.64
CA PRO A 314 -7.52 14.03 12.34
C PRO A 314 -7.71 13.65 13.82
N LEU A 315 -8.21 14.61 14.60
CA LEU A 315 -8.70 14.39 15.98
C LEU A 315 -10.23 14.33 16.07
N CYS A 316 -10.90 14.40 14.93
CA CYS A 316 -12.36 14.36 14.80
C CYS A 316 -12.75 13.79 13.44
N ARG A 317 -13.55 12.70 13.43
CA ARG A 317 -14.11 12.12 12.22
C ARG A 317 -14.94 13.13 11.43
N SER A 318 -15.91 13.80 12.07
CA SER A 318 -16.80 14.74 11.39
C SER A 318 -16.04 15.92 10.77
N CYS A 319 -15.03 16.48 11.45
CA CYS A 319 -14.20 17.54 10.85
C CYS A 319 -13.44 17.04 9.62
N ALA A 320 -12.91 15.81 9.65
CA ALA A 320 -12.20 15.22 8.51
C ALA A 320 -13.11 14.99 7.31
N LEU A 321 -14.34 14.52 7.54
CA LEU A 321 -15.34 14.27 6.49
C LEU A 321 -15.91 15.56 5.91
N ASN A 322 -16.13 16.58 6.75
CA ASN A 322 -16.68 17.88 6.33
C ASN A 322 -15.59 18.89 5.91
N GLU A 323 -14.31 18.48 5.90
CA GLU A 323 -13.15 19.34 5.61
C GLU A 323 -13.11 20.65 6.42
N GLN A 324 -13.59 20.60 7.67
CA GLN A 324 -13.69 21.77 8.55
C GLN A 324 -12.31 22.30 8.96
N GLN A 325 -12.06 23.59 8.72
CA GLN A 325 -10.80 24.27 9.04
C GLN A 325 -10.84 25.03 10.39
N GLY A 326 -12.03 25.29 10.93
CA GLY A 326 -12.22 26.03 12.18
C GLY A 326 -12.18 25.15 13.42
N GLU A 327 -12.33 25.78 14.59
CA GLU A 327 -12.40 25.10 15.88
C GLU A 327 -13.51 24.02 15.90
N CYS A 328 -13.17 22.83 16.40
CA CYS A 328 -14.10 21.71 16.46
C CYS A 328 -15.13 21.90 17.57
N LYS A 329 -16.42 21.83 17.24
CA LYS A 329 -17.55 21.90 18.20
C LYS A 329 -18.34 20.60 18.30
N HIS A 330 -17.83 19.54 17.68
CA HIS A 330 -18.50 18.23 17.63
C HIS A 330 -18.46 17.51 18.98
N SER A 331 -19.53 16.77 19.27
CA SER A 331 -19.62 15.92 20.45
C SER A 331 -18.60 14.76 20.41
N LYS A 332 -18.41 14.07 21.55
CA LYS A 332 -17.46 12.94 21.63
C LYS A 332 -17.75 11.85 20.58
N SER A 333 -19.02 11.48 20.39
CA SER A 333 -19.43 10.41 19.46
C SER A 333 -19.20 10.77 17.98
N GLU A 334 -19.34 12.05 17.65
CA GLU A 334 -19.03 12.59 16.32
C GLU A 334 -17.52 12.61 16.03
N ARG A 335 -16.71 12.67 17.08
CA ARG A 335 -15.24 12.68 16.97
C ARG A 335 -14.62 11.29 16.81
N PHE A 336 -15.33 10.23 17.19
CA PHE A 336 -14.80 8.86 17.18
C PHE A 336 -14.23 8.46 15.82
N LEU A 337 -13.00 7.93 15.83
CA LEU A 337 -12.40 7.29 14.66
C LEU A 337 -12.61 5.78 14.78
N THR A 338 -13.17 5.17 13.73
CA THR A 338 -13.25 3.71 13.61
C THR A 338 -12.39 3.28 12.43
N GLY A 339 -11.53 2.31 12.64
CA GLY A 339 -10.58 1.87 11.62
C GLY A 339 -9.85 0.60 12.03
N THR A 340 -8.97 0.15 11.14
CA THR A 340 -8.04 -0.95 11.39
C THR A 340 -6.63 -0.37 11.38
N TRP A 341 -5.86 -0.64 12.43
CA TRP A 341 -4.48 -0.17 12.56
C TRP A 341 -3.57 -1.29 13.05
N VAL A 342 -2.25 -1.08 12.95
CA VAL A 342 -1.30 -1.94 13.64
C VAL A 342 -1.41 -1.66 15.15
N SER A 343 -1.48 -2.72 15.95
CA SER A 343 -1.55 -2.65 17.42
C SER A 343 -0.57 -1.65 18.04
N GLU A 344 0.69 -1.61 17.56
CA GLU A 344 1.70 -0.66 18.01
C GLU A 344 1.32 0.81 17.79
N GLU A 345 0.65 1.14 16.68
CA GLU A 345 0.15 2.51 16.43
C GLU A 345 -0.96 2.88 17.41
N VAL A 346 -1.85 1.94 17.74
CA VAL A 346 -2.92 2.15 18.72
C VAL A 346 -2.32 2.30 20.13
N LYS A 347 -1.30 1.50 20.48
CA LYS A 347 -0.57 1.64 21.75
C LYS A 347 0.12 3.02 21.86
N VAL A 348 0.70 3.54 20.79
CA VAL A 348 1.23 4.92 20.74
C VAL A 348 0.10 5.93 20.92
N ALA A 349 -1.02 5.77 20.20
CA ALA A 349 -2.16 6.68 20.30
C ALA A 349 -2.69 6.77 21.73
N VAL A 350 -2.84 5.65 22.42
CA VAL A 350 -3.28 5.63 23.83
C VAL A 350 -2.30 6.37 24.74
N ARG A 351 -0.98 6.24 24.51
CA ARG A 351 0.03 7.01 25.26
C ARG A 351 -0.07 8.52 25.00
N GLU A 352 -0.50 8.92 23.81
CA GLU A 352 -0.73 10.32 23.42
C GLU A 352 -2.15 10.81 23.79
N GLY A 353 -2.89 10.07 24.62
CA GLY A 353 -4.18 10.50 25.18
C GLY A 353 -5.43 10.09 24.39
N TYR A 354 -5.32 9.14 23.46
CA TYR A 354 -6.50 8.54 22.83
C TYR A 354 -7.15 7.51 23.77
N GLU A 355 -8.47 7.44 23.78
CA GLU A 355 -9.23 6.43 24.52
C GLU A 355 -9.76 5.35 23.57
N VAL A 356 -9.55 4.07 23.89
CA VAL A 356 -10.17 2.97 23.13
C VAL A 356 -11.60 2.78 23.64
N ILE A 357 -12.58 3.10 22.79
CA ILE A 357 -14.01 3.03 23.13
C ILE A 357 -14.54 1.60 22.95
N LYS A 358 -14.15 0.93 21.86
CA LYS A 358 -14.60 -0.43 21.56
C LYS A 358 -13.57 -1.16 20.70
N MET A 359 -13.26 -2.41 21.04
CA MET A 359 -12.56 -3.33 20.15
C MET A 359 -13.59 -4.16 19.38
N HIS A 360 -13.47 -4.18 18.05
CA HIS A 360 -14.38 -4.92 17.18
C HIS A 360 -13.80 -6.28 16.82
N GLU A 361 -12.54 -6.29 16.40
CA GLU A 361 -11.82 -7.51 16.01
C GLU A 361 -10.31 -7.32 16.17
N VAL A 362 -9.62 -8.40 16.50
CA VAL A 362 -8.16 -8.45 16.67
C VAL A 362 -7.60 -9.65 15.94
N TRP A 363 -6.55 -9.42 15.14
CA TRP A 363 -5.68 -10.46 14.61
C TRP A 363 -4.39 -10.46 15.41
N HIS A 364 -4.29 -11.38 16.37
CA HIS A 364 -3.13 -11.51 17.25
C HIS A 364 -2.19 -12.61 16.75
N TYR A 365 -0.91 -12.32 16.65
CA TYR A 365 0.12 -13.28 16.27
C TYR A 365 0.92 -13.69 17.50
N ASP A 366 0.79 -14.95 17.91
CA ASP A 366 1.56 -15.50 19.04
C ASP A 366 3.07 -15.49 18.78
N ARG A 367 3.46 -15.50 17.51
CA ARG A 367 4.85 -15.59 17.06
C ARG A 367 5.24 -14.32 16.34
N THR A 368 6.36 -13.76 16.77
CA THR A 368 7.03 -12.65 16.10
C THR A 368 8.50 -12.99 15.86
N THR A 369 9.13 -12.25 14.97
CA THR A 369 10.59 -12.30 14.79
C THR A 369 11.15 -10.90 14.77
N VAL A 370 12.30 -10.71 15.41
CA VAL A 370 13.08 -9.47 15.43
C VAL A 370 14.54 -9.86 15.25
N TYR A 371 15.32 -9.02 14.59
CA TYR A 371 16.75 -9.23 14.46
C TYR A 371 17.45 -8.87 15.77
N ASP A 372 18.29 -9.78 16.26
CA ASP A 372 19.18 -9.53 17.39
C ASP A 372 20.62 -9.29 16.89
N PRO A 373 21.15 -8.06 17.01
CA PRO A 373 22.52 -7.76 16.60
C PRO A 373 23.61 -8.52 17.38
N ALA A 374 23.33 -8.96 18.62
CA ALA A 374 24.32 -9.65 19.45
C ALA A 374 24.55 -11.09 18.98
N THR A 375 23.48 -11.81 18.66
CA THR A 375 23.54 -13.20 18.18
C THR A 375 23.64 -13.28 16.65
N GLY A 376 23.22 -12.24 15.93
CA GLY A 376 23.14 -12.25 14.47
C GLY A 376 21.94 -13.04 13.92
N GLU A 377 21.03 -13.44 14.79
CA GLU A 377 19.86 -14.27 14.47
C GLU A 377 18.55 -13.48 14.39
N GLY A 378 17.50 -14.13 13.88
CA GLY A 378 16.18 -13.52 13.71
C GLY A 378 16.10 -12.51 12.56
N GLY A 379 14.96 -11.80 12.52
CA GLY A 379 14.64 -10.79 11.51
C GLY A 379 14.11 -11.39 10.20
N LEU A 380 12.86 -11.06 9.87
CA LEU A 380 12.16 -11.59 8.70
C LEU A 380 12.86 -11.20 7.37
N PHE A 381 13.27 -9.93 7.26
CA PHE A 381 13.87 -9.40 6.03
C PHE A 381 15.38 -9.19 6.15
N ARG A 382 15.99 -9.51 7.30
CA ARG A 382 17.39 -9.21 7.61
C ARG A 382 18.35 -9.69 6.54
N LYS A 383 18.24 -10.95 6.10
CA LYS A 383 19.15 -11.51 5.08
C LYS A 383 19.03 -10.81 3.72
N TYR A 384 17.82 -10.40 3.35
CA TYR A 384 17.57 -9.63 2.12
C TYR A 384 18.21 -8.25 2.22
N ILE A 385 17.95 -7.53 3.32
CA ILE A 385 18.53 -6.20 3.55
C ILE A 385 20.04 -6.26 3.60
N ASP A 386 20.63 -7.22 4.31
CA ASP A 386 22.09 -7.37 4.41
C ASP A 386 22.74 -7.63 3.04
N CYS A 387 22.12 -8.48 2.22
CA CYS A 387 22.60 -8.77 0.87
C CYS A 387 22.68 -7.50 0.02
N PHE A 388 21.57 -6.76 -0.11
CA PHE A 388 21.56 -5.58 -0.98
C PHE A 388 22.23 -4.36 -0.35
N LEU A 389 22.29 -4.25 0.97
CA LEU A 389 23.06 -3.20 1.64
C LEU A 389 24.57 -3.42 1.46
N LYS A 390 25.04 -4.68 1.53
CA LYS A 390 26.42 -5.05 1.19
C LYS A 390 26.77 -4.64 -0.24
N ILE A 391 25.99 -5.09 -1.22
CA ILE A 391 26.23 -4.81 -2.64
C ILE A 391 26.19 -3.29 -2.91
N LYS A 392 25.21 -2.57 -2.34
CA LYS A 392 25.11 -1.10 -2.46
C LYS A 392 26.37 -0.42 -1.94
N GLN A 393 26.88 -0.89 -0.79
CA GLN A 393 28.00 -0.25 -0.13
C GLN A 393 29.33 -0.54 -0.84
N GLU A 394 29.54 -1.77 -1.30
CA GLU A 394 30.69 -2.15 -2.12
C GLU A 394 30.70 -1.38 -3.45
N ALA A 395 29.54 -1.29 -4.12
CA ALA A 395 29.38 -0.55 -5.37
C ALA A 395 29.47 0.99 -5.22
N SER A 396 29.48 1.52 -4.00
CA SER A 396 29.67 2.96 -3.76
C SER A 396 31.13 3.38 -3.79
N GLY A 397 32.07 2.41 -3.72
CA GLY A 397 33.48 2.69 -3.49
C GLY A 397 33.76 3.19 -2.07
N PHE A 398 35.04 3.47 -1.81
CA PHE A 398 35.47 4.00 -0.53
C PHE A 398 35.06 5.47 -0.34
N PRO A 399 34.70 5.89 0.88
CA PRO A 399 34.51 7.30 1.21
C PRO A 399 35.74 8.17 0.89
N SER A 400 35.53 9.47 0.68
CA SER A 400 36.59 10.44 0.35
C SER A 400 37.70 10.57 1.39
N TRP A 401 37.43 10.21 2.65
CA TRP A 401 38.41 10.20 3.72
C TRP A 401 39.30 8.96 3.73
N CYS A 402 38.93 7.89 3.00
CA CYS A 402 39.71 6.66 2.95
C CYS A 402 40.86 6.77 1.94
N ARG A 403 42.03 7.25 2.40
CA ARG A 403 43.20 7.47 1.53
C ARG A 403 44.30 6.44 1.72
N THR A 404 44.35 5.81 2.89
CA THR A 404 45.37 4.82 3.26
C THR A 404 44.78 3.42 3.49
N ALA A 405 45.64 2.39 3.56
CA ALA A 405 45.22 1.03 3.91
C ALA A 405 44.58 0.96 5.32
N ASP A 406 45.09 1.77 6.26
CA ASP A 406 44.52 1.90 7.59
C ASP A 406 43.13 2.52 7.56
N ASP A 407 42.89 3.53 6.71
CA ASP A 407 41.56 4.14 6.59
C ASP A 407 40.54 3.17 5.99
N LYS A 408 40.95 2.38 4.99
CA LYS A 408 40.13 1.31 4.45
C LYS A 408 39.79 0.28 5.53
N SER A 409 40.79 -0.18 6.29
CA SER A 409 40.58 -1.11 7.41
C SER A 409 39.64 -0.55 8.48
N LYS A 410 39.82 0.73 8.84
CA LYS A 410 38.91 1.44 9.78
C LYS A 410 37.50 1.51 9.23
N TYR A 411 37.34 1.81 7.94
CA TYR A 411 36.04 1.87 7.29
C TYR A 411 35.33 0.51 7.33
N LEU A 412 36.01 -0.57 6.90
CA LEU A 412 35.48 -1.93 6.91
C LEU A 412 35.08 -2.39 8.32
N CYS A 413 35.95 -2.13 9.31
CA CYS A 413 35.68 -2.43 10.72
C CYS A 413 34.47 -1.65 11.25
N SER A 414 34.39 -0.34 10.94
CA SER A 414 33.27 0.51 11.37
C SER A 414 31.94 0.09 10.75
N PHE A 415 31.95 -0.37 9.50
CA PHE A 415 30.75 -0.84 8.81
C PHE A 415 30.29 -2.16 9.40
N ARG A 416 31.21 -3.11 9.63
CA ARG A 416 30.91 -4.37 10.30
C ARG A 416 30.37 -4.15 11.71
N LYS A 417 30.96 -3.25 12.49
CA LYS A 417 30.51 -2.94 13.86
C LYS A 417 29.10 -2.34 13.88
N ARG A 418 28.75 -1.49 12.92
CA ARG A 418 27.44 -0.81 12.88
C ARG A 418 26.35 -1.70 12.27
N GLU A 419 26.65 -2.37 11.16
CA GLU A 419 25.65 -3.09 10.38
C GLU A 419 25.69 -4.61 10.58
N ASN A 420 26.71 -5.16 11.24
CA ASN A 420 26.97 -6.60 11.29
C ASN A 420 27.10 -7.23 9.89
N ILE A 421 27.66 -6.47 8.94
CA ILE A 421 27.90 -6.89 7.56
C ILE A 421 29.39 -6.77 7.28
N ALA A 422 30.01 -7.87 6.84
CA ALA A 422 31.38 -7.85 6.34
C ALA A 422 31.40 -7.51 4.86
N LEU A 423 31.99 -6.36 4.52
CA LEU A 423 32.28 -5.97 3.13
C LEU A 423 33.54 -6.70 2.65
N ASP A 424 33.57 -7.04 1.37
CA ASP A 424 34.76 -7.53 0.68
C ASP A 424 35.56 -6.34 0.12
N GLU A 425 36.76 -6.11 0.66
CA GLU A 425 37.63 -5.02 0.24
C GLU A 425 37.88 -5.00 -1.27
N THR A 426 38.01 -6.17 -1.90
CA THR A 426 38.28 -6.30 -3.33
C THR A 426 37.08 -5.93 -4.20
N ALA A 427 35.87 -6.03 -3.64
CA ALA A 427 34.63 -5.66 -4.28
C ALA A 427 34.27 -4.17 -4.10
N VAL A 428 34.96 -3.44 -3.20
CA VAL A 428 34.70 -2.01 -2.95
C VAL A 428 35.24 -1.17 -4.11
N GLN A 429 34.37 -0.87 -5.07
CA GLN A 429 34.68 -0.05 -6.24
C GLN A 429 33.45 0.74 -6.69
N GLN A 430 33.67 1.90 -7.30
CA GLN A 430 32.56 2.67 -7.85
C GLN A 430 31.90 1.92 -9.02
N ASN A 431 30.65 1.53 -8.81
CA ASN A 431 29.80 0.93 -9.84
C ASN A 431 28.40 1.55 -9.75
N PRO A 432 28.15 2.66 -10.46
CA PRO A 432 26.88 3.38 -10.38
C PRO A 432 25.66 2.52 -10.73
N GLY A 433 25.78 1.64 -11.73
CA GLY A 433 24.69 0.74 -12.16
C GLY A 433 24.31 -0.28 -11.10
N LEU A 434 25.31 -0.97 -10.54
CA LEU A 434 25.08 -1.94 -9.46
C LEU A 434 24.57 -1.26 -8.19
N ARG A 435 25.14 -0.11 -7.83
CA ARG A 435 24.68 0.70 -6.70
C ARG A 435 23.21 1.11 -6.85
N GLN A 436 22.82 1.56 -8.04
CA GLN A 436 21.44 1.95 -8.32
C GLN A 436 20.50 0.74 -8.24
N LEU A 437 20.89 -0.42 -8.79
CA LEU A 437 20.14 -1.66 -8.65
C LEU A 437 19.94 -2.03 -7.18
N SER A 438 20.99 -2.06 -6.37
CA SER A 438 20.88 -2.43 -4.96
C SER A 438 20.05 -1.45 -4.15
N LYS A 439 20.14 -0.14 -4.46
CA LYS A 439 19.25 0.88 -3.88
C LYS A 439 17.79 0.60 -4.24
N LEU A 440 17.53 0.20 -5.49
CA LEU A 440 16.19 -0.15 -5.97
C LEU A 440 15.66 -1.40 -5.23
N MET A 441 16.49 -2.44 -5.08
CA MET A 441 16.13 -3.64 -4.32
C MET A 441 15.78 -3.33 -2.86
N LEU A 442 16.54 -2.44 -2.21
CA LEU A 442 16.25 -2.04 -0.82
C LEU A 442 14.93 -1.27 -0.67
N ASN A 443 14.54 -0.46 -1.66
CA ASN A 443 13.42 0.47 -1.55
C ASN A 443 12.12 -0.02 -2.22
N SER A 444 12.21 -0.94 -3.18
CA SER A 444 11.07 -1.43 -3.96
C SER A 444 10.58 -2.81 -3.52
N PHE A 445 11.21 -3.40 -2.51
CA PHE A 445 10.81 -4.66 -1.92
C PHE A 445 9.49 -4.57 -1.15
#